data_AF-A0A8T3XDD6-F1
#
_entry.id   AF-A0A8T3XDD6-F1
#
_cell.length_a   1.000
_cell.length_b   1.000
_cell.length_c   1.000
_cell.angle_alpha   90.00
_cell.angle_beta   90.00
_cell.angle_gamma   90.00
#
_symmetry.space_group_name_H-M   'P 1'
#
loop_
_entity.id
_entity.type
_entity.pdbx_description
1 polymer ?
#
loop_
_entity_poly.entity_id
_entity_poly.type
_entity_poly.pdbx_seq_one_letter_code
_entity_poly.pdbx_strand_id
1 'polypeptide(L)' 'MQSLNKSLESLSREEKLNVCPDCGSKNIEFEKGERFCKRCGLVFD' A
#
# COMPACT_ATOMS: atom_id res chain seq x y z
N MET A 1 10.59 -22.11 -25.89
CA MET A 1 10.70 -21.78 -24.45
C MET A 1 10.44 -20.29 -24.28
N GLN A 2 9.21 -19.86 -23.93
CA GLN A 2 8.92 -18.48 -23.49
C GLN A 2 7.44 -18.35 -23.06
N SER A 3 7.08 -18.88 -21.89
CA SER A 3 5.74 -18.66 -21.29
C SER A 3 5.77 -18.79 -19.76
N LEU A 4 6.61 -18.05 -19.03
CA LEU A 4 6.54 -18.09 -17.56
C LEU A 4 6.89 -16.80 -16.80
N ASN A 5 6.79 -15.64 -17.43
CA ASN A 5 7.18 -14.38 -16.78
C ASN A 5 6.13 -13.27 -16.86
N LYS A 6 4.91 -13.56 -17.32
CA LYS A 6 3.82 -12.56 -17.37
C LYS A 6 2.95 -12.51 -16.10
N SER A 7 3.08 -13.50 -15.20
CA SER A 7 2.26 -13.58 -13.97
C SER A 7 2.85 -12.82 -12.77
N LEU A 8 4.15 -12.48 -12.78
CA LEU A 8 4.81 -11.77 -11.68
C LEU A 8 4.52 -10.26 -11.69
N GLU A 9 4.20 -9.70 -12.86
CA GLU A 9 3.95 -8.27 -13.05
C GLU A 9 2.53 -7.83 -12.65
N SER A 10 1.62 -8.77 -12.41
CA SER A 10 0.25 -8.49 -11.96
C SER A 10 0.18 -8.31 -10.44
N LEU A 11 0.91 -9.14 -9.68
CA LEU A 11 0.96 -9.08 -8.21
C LEU A 11 1.65 -7.81 -7.66
N SER A 12 2.54 -7.19 -8.45
CA SER A 12 3.30 -6.02 -7.99
C SER A 12 2.55 -4.68 -8.08
N ARG A 13 1.35 -4.66 -8.67
CA ARG A 13 0.55 -3.42 -8.84
C ARG A 13 -0.42 -3.16 -7.71
N GLU A 14 -0.82 -4.19 -6.97
CA GLU A 14 -1.81 -4.08 -5.89
C GLU A 14 -1.20 -3.56 -4.57
N GLU A 15 0.13 -3.61 -4.44
CA GLU A 15 0.88 -3.22 -3.23
C GLU A 15 1.20 -1.70 -3.13
N LYS A 16 0.73 -0.87 -4.07
CA LYS A 16 1.14 0.55 -4.15
C LYS A 16 0.22 1.57 -3.51
N LEU A 17 -0.91 1.16 -2.92
CA LEU A 17 -1.92 2.10 -2.40
C LEU A 17 -1.87 2.35 -0.88
N ASN A 18 -0.93 1.72 -0.15
CA ASN A 18 -0.83 1.84 1.31
C ASN A 18 0.34 2.72 1.75
N VAL A 19 0.50 3.92 1.20
CA VAL A 19 1.57 4.87 1.59
C VAL A 19 0.97 6.13 2.19
N CYS A 20 1.49 6.56 3.34
CA CYS A 20 1.12 7.81 3.99
C CYS A 20 1.53 9.01 3.13
N PRO A 21 0.62 9.91 2.77
CA PRO A 21 0.96 11.09 1.98
C PRO A 21 1.80 12.12 2.74
N ASP A 22 1.76 12.12 4.08
CA ASP A 22 2.50 13.08 4.90
C ASP A 22 3.95 12.64 5.19
N CYS A 23 4.15 11.41 5.64
CA CYS A 23 5.47 10.91 6.05
C CYS A 23 6.07 9.84 5.12
N GLY A 24 5.36 9.43 4.06
CA GLY A 24 5.80 8.38 3.14
C GLY A 24 5.84 6.96 3.73
N SER A 25 5.30 6.75 4.93
CA SER A 25 5.28 5.43 5.59
C SER A 25 4.35 4.45 4.89
N LYS A 26 4.77 3.21 4.75
CA LYS A 26 3.90 2.10 4.32
C LYS A 26 3.09 1.47 5.46
N ASN A 27 3.31 1.95 6.69
CA ASN A 27 2.66 1.43 7.88
C ASN A 27 1.34 2.18 8.11
N ILE A 28 0.33 1.78 7.34
CA ILE A 28 -1.03 2.30 7.36
C ILE A 28 -1.94 1.22 7.92
N GLU A 29 -2.73 1.56 8.92
CA GLU A 29 -3.76 0.72 9.51
C GLU A 29 -5.13 1.24 9.09
N PHE A 30 -6.10 0.37 8.89
CA PHE A 30 -7.48 0.78 8.65
C PHE A 30 -8.29 0.58 9.93
N GLU A 31 -8.69 1.66 10.59
CA GLU A 31 -9.52 1.61 11.79
C GLU A 31 -10.82 2.37 11.52
N LYS A 32 -11.96 1.73 11.80
CA LYS A 32 -13.31 2.32 11.64
C LYS A 32 -13.62 2.86 10.23
N GLY A 33 -12.92 2.39 9.21
CA GLY A 33 -13.10 2.82 7.82
C GLY A 33 -12.15 3.94 7.38
N GLU A 34 -11.32 4.47 8.27
CA GLU A 34 -10.30 5.47 7.93
C GLU A 34 -8.90 4.85 7.94
N ARG A 35 -8.00 5.35 7.09
CA ARG A 35 -6.57 4.99 7.10
C ARG A 35 -5.85 5.81 8.14
N PHE A 36 -5.19 5.14 9.08
CA PHE A 36 -4.36 5.73 10.11
C PHE A 36 -2.90 5.35 9.91
N CYS A 37 -2.02 6.34 9.81
CA CYS A 37 -0.59 6.10 9.74
C CYS A 37 -0.01 5.87 11.15
N LYS A 38 0.41 4.63 11.46
CA LYS A 38 1.06 4.29 12.73
C LYS A 38 2.40 5.01 12.97
N ARG A 39 3.00 5.60 11.93
CA ARG A 39 4.32 6.27 12.03
C ARG A 39 4.21 7.74 12.43
N CYS A 40 3.31 8.49 11.80
CA CYS A 40 3.17 9.94 12.02
C CYS A 40 1.88 10.31 12.76
N GLY A 41 0.91 9.40 12.83
CA GLY A 41 -0.40 9.65 13.44
C GLY A 41 -1.42 10.29 12.51
N LEU A 42 -1.10 10.49 11.22
CA LEU A 42 -2.04 11.05 10.25
C LEU A 42 -3.23 10.08 10.02
N VAL A 43 -4.45 10.58 10.18
CA VAL A 43 -5.67 9.92 9.73
C VAL A 43 -6.07 10.50 8.36
N PHE A 44 -6.35 9.66 7.38
CA PHE A 44 -6.73 10.02 6.02
C PHE A 44 -7.68 8.95 5.43
N ASP A 45 -8.45 9.27 4.39
CA ASP A 45 -9.38 8.34 3.71
C ASP A 45 -8.81 7.84 2.38
#